data_AF-A0A067MIV0-F1
#
_entry.id   AF-A0A067MIV0-F1
#
_cell.length_a   1.000
_cell.length_b   1.000
_cell.length_c   1.000
_cell.angle_alpha   90.00
_cell.angle_beta   90.00
_cell.angle_gamma   90.00
#
_symmetry.space_group_name_H-M   'P 1'
#
loop_
_entity.id
_entity.type
_entity.pdbx_description
1 polymer ?
#
loop_
_entity_poly.entity_id
_entity_poly.type
_entity_poly.pdbx_seq_one_letter_code
_entity_poly.pdbx_strand_id
1 'polypeptide(L)'
;MISNLLNFSFVVTGVDLCCIFIVVRVLLEDWLMAKWFKSAAYEDLDFKGRRALTSHVGMLFFKALCLIGIIPMLLMQPDSEKIEDGVSIGDVLAWTYLTIPTVYIFEITYRPTLSIISTFHHLISVAHSAKSLAAILSESQKGFVAKADFQRILIYGTFEMIFEIMLHNSRIMYQRYRQRPAFLVKVFRITAIAVFVGTFIEQFAVVAFYVRIWAHWPLHSKIATPLLHACLTVAQIHSGRVCWKVAQRLMEEAKDQKREEELRIAEAGGDNQLDKWVSRISTVYAKDDAPKYAKDDLDYPASVYANDRYSVAYPTERAGSSLSADAEKRAPPG
;
A
#
# COMPACT_ATOMS: atom_id res chain seq x y z
N MET A 1 -16.95 -24.22 19.49
CA MET A 1 -15.98 -24.46 18.38
C MET A 1 -16.15 -23.29 17.45
N ILE A 2 -15.06 -22.73 16.94
CA ILE A 2 -15.12 -21.50 16.13
C ILE A 2 -15.60 -21.83 14.72
N SER A 3 -14.90 -22.74 14.03
CA SER A 3 -15.24 -23.15 12.67
C SER A 3 -14.54 -24.45 12.29
N ASN A 4 -15.25 -25.34 11.60
CA ASN A 4 -14.64 -26.57 11.06
C ASN A 4 -13.57 -26.25 10.01
N LEU A 5 -13.68 -25.10 9.33
CA LEU A 5 -12.77 -24.65 8.28
C LEU A 5 -11.32 -24.49 8.78
N LEU A 6 -11.14 -24.07 10.04
CA LEU A 6 -9.80 -23.90 10.64
C LEU A 6 -9.01 -25.21 10.71
N ASN A 7 -9.67 -26.36 10.81
CA ASN A 7 -9.01 -27.68 10.79
C ASN A 7 -8.44 -28.01 9.40
N PHE A 8 -8.94 -27.35 8.36
CA PHE A 8 -8.49 -27.48 6.98
C PHE A 8 -7.73 -26.23 6.51
N SER A 9 -7.24 -25.42 7.44
CA SER A 9 -6.57 -24.13 7.18
C SER A 9 -5.52 -24.16 6.08
N PHE A 10 -4.67 -25.19 6.03
CA PHE A 10 -3.66 -25.35 4.97
C PHE A 10 -4.29 -25.54 3.58
N VAL A 11 -5.32 -26.40 3.49
CA VAL A 11 -6.03 -26.65 2.23
C VAL A 11 -6.77 -25.40 1.77
N VAL A 12 -7.47 -24.72 2.68
CA VAL A 12 -8.19 -23.47 2.41
C VAL A 12 -7.22 -22.39 1.91
N THR A 13 -6.11 -22.19 2.61
CA THR A 13 -5.05 -21.24 2.21
C THR A 13 -4.48 -21.57 0.83
N GLY A 14 -4.27 -22.86 0.53
CA GLY A 14 -3.78 -23.31 -0.78
C GLY A 14 -4.80 -23.04 -1.90
N VAL A 15 -6.08 -23.33 -1.67
CA VAL A 15 -7.16 -23.04 -2.61
C VAL A 15 -7.31 -21.54 -2.83
N ASP A 16 -7.31 -20.74 -1.77
CA ASP A 16 -7.36 -19.27 -1.86
C ASP A 16 -6.18 -18.73 -2.67
N LEU A 17 -4.96 -19.27 -2.47
CA LEU A 17 -3.78 -18.86 -3.24
C LEU A 17 -3.93 -19.18 -4.73
N CYS A 18 -4.47 -20.35 -5.08
CA CYS A 18 -4.79 -20.71 -6.47
C CYS A 18 -5.85 -19.78 -7.06
N CYS A 19 -6.91 -19.47 -6.32
CA CYS A 19 -7.96 -18.55 -6.73
C CYS A 19 -7.40 -17.15 -6.99
N ILE A 20 -6.60 -16.62 -6.07
CA ILE A 20 -5.93 -15.33 -6.22
C ILE A 20 -5.02 -15.33 -7.44
N PHE A 21 -4.22 -16.39 -7.63
CA PHE A 21 -3.34 -16.51 -8.79
C PHE A 21 -4.13 -16.47 -10.09
N ILE A 22 -5.20 -17.26 -10.22
CA ILE A 22 -6.05 -17.29 -11.43
C ILE A 22 -6.65 -15.91 -11.69
N VAL A 23 -7.24 -15.27 -10.67
CA VAL A 23 -7.84 -13.94 -10.82
C VAL A 23 -6.79 -12.91 -11.25
N VAL A 24 -5.65 -12.84 -10.57
CA VAL A 24 -4.63 -11.82 -10.86
C VAL A 24 -3.94 -12.06 -12.19
N ARG A 25 -3.55 -13.30 -12.48
CA ARG A 25 -2.79 -13.64 -13.69
C ARG A 25 -3.65 -13.73 -14.93
N VAL A 26 -4.73 -14.49 -14.87
CA VAL A 26 -5.50 -14.85 -16.06
C VAL A 26 -6.55 -13.78 -16.35
N LEU A 27 -7.19 -13.22 -15.32
CA LEU A 27 -8.28 -12.25 -15.54
C LEU A 27 -7.77 -10.80 -15.53
N LEU A 28 -6.96 -10.41 -14.55
CA LEU A 28 -6.52 -9.01 -14.43
C LEU A 28 -5.42 -8.66 -15.42
N GLU A 29 -4.28 -9.36 -15.39
CA GLU A 29 -3.09 -9.03 -16.20
C GLU A 29 -3.42 -9.02 -17.70
N ASP A 30 -4.07 -10.06 -18.21
CA ASP A 30 -4.29 -10.25 -19.65
C ASP A 30 -5.51 -9.49 -20.20
N TRP A 31 -6.57 -9.31 -19.39
CA TRP A 31 -7.84 -8.80 -19.89
C TRP A 31 -8.27 -7.46 -19.28
N LEU A 32 -8.37 -7.36 -17.95
CA LEU A 32 -9.01 -6.21 -17.32
C LEU A 32 -8.11 -4.97 -17.28
N MET A 33 -6.81 -5.15 -17.02
CA MET A 33 -5.89 -4.03 -16.76
C MET A 33 -5.69 -3.13 -17.99
N ALA A 34 -5.46 -3.73 -19.17
CA ALA A 34 -5.33 -2.99 -20.43
C ALA A 34 -6.60 -2.18 -20.75
N LYS A 35 -7.78 -2.76 -20.49
CA LYS A 35 -9.07 -2.11 -20.72
C LYS A 35 -9.34 -0.96 -19.74
N TRP A 36 -9.01 -1.13 -18.46
CA TRP A 36 -9.35 -0.16 -17.41
C TRP A 36 -8.42 1.05 -17.34
N PHE A 37 -7.13 0.86 -17.57
CA PHE A 37 -6.14 1.95 -17.47
C PHE A 37 -5.95 2.72 -18.78
N LYS A 38 -6.60 2.28 -19.87
CA LYS A 38 -6.33 2.69 -21.27
C LYS A 38 -4.91 2.31 -21.66
N SER A 39 -4.76 1.67 -22.83
CA SER A 39 -3.52 1.06 -23.33
C SER A 39 -2.26 1.87 -22.94
N ALA A 40 -2.15 3.16 -23.29
CA ALA A 40 -0.97 3.97 -22.96
C ALA A 40 -0.53 3.94 -21.46
N ALA A 41 -1.42 4.17 -20.49
CA ALA A 41 -0.98 4.28 -19.09
C ALA A 41 -0.53 2.94 -18.46
N TYR A 42 -0.94 1.80 -19.04
CA TYR A 42 -0.55 0.47 -18.56
C TYR A 42 0.51 -0.19 -19.44
N GLU A 43 0.42 -0.03 -20.76
CA GLU A 43 1.34 -0.60 -21.74
C GLU A 43 2.68 0.16 -21.78
N ASP A 44 2.70 1.45 -21.43
CA ASP A 44 3.94 2.23 -21.29
C ASP A 44 4.75 1.81 -20.04
N LEU A 45 4.15 1.05 -19.13
CA LEU A 45 4.87 0.54 -17.96
C LEU A 45 5.74 -0.66 -18.36
N ASP A 46 6.95 -0.68 -17.82
CA ASP A 46 7.82 -1.84 -17.90
C ASP A 46 7.15 -3.05 -17.22
N PHE A 47 7.69 -4.25 -17.47
CA PHE A 47 7.15 -5.48 -16.92
C PHE A 47 7.00 -5.46 -15.39
N LYS A 48 7.93 -4.80 -14.68
CA LYS A 48 7.88 -4.66 -13.22
C LYS A 48 6.73 -3.75 -12.80
N GLY A 49 6.56 -2.61 -13.46
CA GLY A 49 5.48 -1.65 -13.24
C GLY A 49 4.11 -2.26 -13.51
N ARG A 50 3.95 -2.99 -14.62
CA ARG A 50 2.70 -3.70 -14.96
C ARG A 50 2.31 -4.72 -13.90
N ARG A 51 3.25 -5.57 -13.49
CA ARG A 51 2.99 -6.55 -12.43
C ARG A 51 2.68 -5.90 -11.08
N ALA A 52 3.41 -4.85 -10.71
CA ALA A 52 3.15 -4.13 -9.46
C ALA A 52 1.74 -3.51 -9.45
N LEU A 53 1.34 -2.84 -10.53
CA LEU A 53 0.02 -2.22 -10.63
C LEU A 53 -1.11 -3.27 -10.67
N THR A 54 -0.93 -4.35 -11.43
CA THR A 54 -1.89 -5.47 -11.50
C THR A 54 -2.05 -6.13 -10.14
N SER A 55 -0.93 -6.40 -9.46
CA SER A 55 -0.93 -6.89 -8.08
C SER A 55 -1.70 -5.95 -7.17
N HIS A 56 -1.46 -4.64 -7.24
CA HIS A 56 -2.16 -3.71 -6.36
C HIS A 56 -3.68 -3.68 -6.59
N VAL A 57 -4.14 -3.77 -7.84
CA VAL A 57 -5.58 -3.83 -8.16
C VAL A 57 -6.20 -5.13 -7.66
N GLY A 58 -5.56 -6.27 -7.94
CA GLY A 58 -6.07 -7.56 -7.48
C GLY A 58 -6.10 -7.66 -5.96
N MET A 59 -5.04 -7.21 -5.31
CA MET A 59 -4.95 -7.23 -3.85
C MET A 59 -5.94 -6.26 -3.21
N LEU A 60 -6.18 -5.10 -3.81
CA LEU A 60 -7.26 -4.20 -3.36
C LEU A 60 -8.62 -4.92 -3.38
N PHE A 61 -8.92 -5.69 -4.43
CA PHE A 61 -10.16 -6.46 -4.52
C PHE A 61 -10.26 -7.52 -3.41
N PHE A 62 -9.26 -8.38 -3.24
CA PHE A 62 -9.30 -9.43 -2.22
C PHE A 62 -9.33 -8.87 -0.79
N LYS A 63 -8.58 -7.80 -0.52
CA LYS A 63 -8.61 -7.11 0.77
C LYS A 63 -9.99 -6.48 1.04
N ALA A 64 -10.62 -5.91 0.02
CA ALA A 64 -11.97 -5.37 0.14
C ALA A 64 -13.00 -6.48 0.42
N LEU A 65 -12.85 -7.67 -0.16
CA LEU A 65 -13.69 -8.84 0.17
C LEU A 65 -13.53 -9.25 1.65
N CYS A 66 -12.31 -9.20 2.20
CA CYS A 66 -12.10 -9.47 3.62
C CYS A 66 -12.88 -8.51 4.55
N LEU A 67 -13.29 -7.33 4.08
CA LEU A 67 -14.12 -6.41 4.87
C LEU A 67 -15.52 -6.99 5.16
N ILE A 68 -15.99 -7.99 4.41
CA ILE A 68 -17.23 -8.71 4.70
C ILE A 68 -17.16 -9.35 6.11
N GLY A 69 -15.99 -9.81 6.54
CA GLY A 69 -15.76 -10.36 7.87
C GLY A 69 -15.81 -9.33 9.01
N ILE A 70 -15.76 -8.03 8.71
CA ILE A 70 -15.82 -6.97 9.74
C ILE A 70 -17.21 -6.94 10.39
N ILE A 71 -18.28 -7.08 9.61
CA ILE A 71 -19.65 -7.04 10.12
C ILE A 71 -19.86 -8.09 11.23
N PRO A 72 -19.65 -9.41 10.97
CA PRO A 72 -19.80 -10.41 12.02
C PRO A 72 -18.79 -10.25 13.16
N MET A 73 -17.59 -9.73 12.90
CA MET A 73 -16.61 -9.44 13.95
C MET A 73 -17.12 -8.37 14.92
N LEU A 74 -17.68 -7.27 14.41
CA LEU A 74 -18.23 -6.18 15.23
C LEU A 74 -19.44 -6.62 16.05
N LEU A 75 -20.22 -7.56 15.52
CA LEU A 75 -21.34 -8.16 16.24
C LEU A 75 -20.88 -9.16 17.31
N MET A 76 -19.59 -9.53 17.35
CA MET A 76 -18.98 -10.44 18.32
C MET A 76 -19.75 -11.75 18.51
N GLN A 77 -20.33 -12.28 17.42
CA GLN A 77 -21.07 -13.54 17.39
C GLN A 77 -20.27 -14.66 16.67
N PRO A 78 -19.12 -15.11 17.19
CA PRO A 78 -18.42 -16.25 16.60
C PRO A 78 -19.14 -17.58 16.85
N ASP A 79 -20.14 -17.60 17.75
CA ASP A 79 -20.84 -18.82 18.15
C ASP A 79 -21.98 -19.15 17.17
N SER A 80 -21.71 -20.10 16.26
CA SER A 80 -22.64 -21.06 15.61
C SER A 80 -23.95 -20.58 14.96
N GLU A 81 -24.25 -19.29 14.88
CA GLU A 81 -25.41 -18.83 14.13
C GLU A 81 -25.18 -19.16 12.66
N LYS A 82 -26.07 -20.01 12.13
CA LYS A 82 -26.04 -20.44 10.73
C LYS A 82 -26.63 -19.32 9.89
N ILE A 83 -25.89 -18.89 8.88
CA ILE A 83 -26.35 -17.90 7.90
C ILE A 83 -27.24 -18.58 6.87
N GLU A 84 -26.80 -19.75 6.41
CA GLU A 84 -27.48 -20.59 5.40
C GLU A 84 -27.14 -22.07 5.68
N ASP A 85 -27.82 -23.01 5.01
CA ASP A 85 -27.68 -24.46 5.21
C ASP A 85 -26.22 -24.93 5.15
N GLY A 86 -25.60 -25.02 6.33
CA GLY A 86 -24.23 -25.53 6.51
C GLY A 86 -23.13 -24.46 6.64
N VAL A 87 -23.43 -23.17 6.49
CA VAL A 87 -22.45 -22.08 6.65
C VAL A 87 -22.73 -21.27 7.92
N SER A 88 -21.73 -21.19 8.80
CA SER A 88 -21.80 -20.40 10.03
C SER A 88 -21.08 -19.06 9.90
N ILE A 89 -21.42 -18.10 10.77
CA ILE A 89 -20.65 -16.87 10.95
C ILE A 89 -19.17 -17.18 11.23
N GLY A 90 -18.91 -18.23 12.02
CA GLY A 90 -17.57 -18.70 12.32
C GLY A 90 -16.79 -19.10 11.06
N ASP A 91 -17.44 -19.70 10.06
CA ASP A 91 -16.81 -20.08 8.80
C ASP A 91 -16.44 -18.85 7.96
N VAL A 92 -17.30 -17.83 7.92
CA VAL A 92 -17.00 -16.54 7.26
C VAL A 92 -15.81 -15.84 7.91
N LEU A 93 -15.78 -15.81 9.24
CA LEU A 93 -14.66 -15.23 10.01
C LEU A 93 -13.37 -16.05 9.82
N ALA A 94 -13.46 -17.37 9.81
CA ALA A 94 -12.31 -18.25 9.59
C ALA A 94 -11.74 -18.09 8.18
N TRP A 95 -12.59 -18.03 7.16
CA TRP A 95 -12.16 -17.77 5.79
C TRP A 95 -11.49 -16.40 5.66
N THR A 96 -12.10 -15.34 6.22
CA THR A 96 -11.52 -13.99 6.24
C THR A 96 -10.14 -14.00 6.91
N TYR A 97 -10.04 -14.65 8.05
CA TYR A 97 -8.79 -14.80 8.80
C TYR A 97 -7.70 -15.52 7.98
N LEU A 98 -8.05 -16.60 7.25
CA LEU A 98 -7.09 -17.35 6.43
C LEU A 98 -6.75 -16.62 5.11
N THR A 99 -7.65 -15.81 4.58
CA THR A 99 -7.43 -15.04 3.35
C THR A 99 -6.36 -13.96 3.54
N ILE A 100 -6.32 -13.29 4.70
CA ILE A 100 -5.33 -12.23 5.01
C ILE A 100 -3.87 -12.70 4.81
N PRO A 101 -3.38 -13.75 5.49
CA PRO A 101 -2.02 -14.24 5.27
C PRO A 101 -1.83 -14.81 3.86
N THR A 102 -2.86 -15.34 3.22
CA THR A 102 -2.79 -15.81 1.83
C THR A 102 -2.47 -14.66 0.87
N VAL A 103 -3.14 -13.52 1.02
CA VAL A 103 -2.87 -12.29 0.28
C VAL A 103 -1.41 -11.85 0.48
N TYR A 104 -0.88 -11.90 1.69
CA TYR A 104 0.52 -11.55 1.95
C TYR A 104 1.53 -12.50 1.31
N ILE A 105 1.28 -13.81 1.37
CA ILE A 105 2.11 -14.82 0.69
C ILE A 105 2.09 -14.58 -0.81
N PHE A 106 0.91 -14.32 -1.38
CA PHE A 106 0.79 -13.98 -2.80
C PHE A 106 1.60 -12.74 -3.15
N GLU A 107 1.48 -11.65 -2.38
CA GLU A 107 2.23 -10.42 -2.69
C GLU A 107 3.74 -10.63 -2.63
N ILE A 108 4.24 -11.38 -1.63
CA ILE A 108 5.67 -11.72 -1.51
C ILE A 108 6.17 -12.48 -2.74
N THR A 109 5.40 -13.45 -3.21
CA THR A 109 5.81 -14.35 -4.30
C THR A 109 5.59 -13.76 -5.67
N TYR A 110 4.55 -12.95 -5.84
CA TYR A 110 4.13 -12.39 -7.11
C TYR A 110 4.91 -11.13 -7.50
N ARG A 111 5.17 -10.24 -6.54
CA ARG A 111 5.78 -8.94 -6.83
C ARG A 111 7.28 -9.09 -7.08
N PRO A 112 7.81 -8.55 -8.21
CA PRO A 112 9.22 -8.68 -8.54
C PRO A 112 10.12 -7.83 -7.62
N THR A 113 9.59 -6.76 -7.04
CA THR A 113 10.30 -5.88 -6.12
C THR A 113 9.37 -5.44 -4.99
N LEU A 114 9.66 -5.95 -3.79
CA LEU A 114 9.11 -5.46 -2.54
C LEU A 114 10.21 -4.73 -1.77
N SER A 115 9.82 -3.68 -1.04
CA SER A 115 10.77 -3.09 -0.11
C SER A 115 11.06 -4.05 1.03
N ILE A 116 12.24 -3.92 1.63
CA ILE A 116 12.64 -4.76 2.76
C ILE A 116 11.63 -4.62 3.91
N ILE A 117 11.21 -3.40 4.21
CA ILE A 117 10.24 -3.11 5.28
C ILE A 117 8.88 -3.74 4.98
N SER A 118 8.38 -3.64 3.75
CA SER A 118 7.12 -4.29 3.35
C SER A 118 7.23 -5.82 3.35
N THR A 119 8.38 -6.36 2.97
CA THR A 119 8.64 -7.81 3.03
C THR A 119 8.59 -8.30 4.48
N PHE A 120 9.26 -7.61 5.40
CA PHE A 120 9.19 -7.92 6.84
C PHE A 120 7.77 -7.75 7.39
N HIS A 121 7.06 -6.70 7.00
CA HIS A 121 5.65 -6.49 7.37
C HIS A 121 4.80 -7.71 7.02
N HIS A 122 4.91 -8.19 5.78
CA HIS A 122 4.14 -9.34 5.31
C HIS A 122 4.57 -10.63 6.02
N LEU A 123 5.87 -10.88 6.15
CA LEU A 123 6.39 -12.08 6.84
C LEU A 123 5.97 -12.13 8.30
N ILE A 124 6.01 -11.00 9.01
CA ILE A 124 5.59 -10.90 10.41
C ILE A 124 4.09 -11.11 10.52
N SER A 125 3.29 -10.55 9.62
CA SER A 125 1.84 -10.76 9.58
C SER A 125 1.46 -12.22 9.33
N VAL A 126 2.17 -12.91 8.42
CA VAL A 126 2.00 -14.35 8.18
C VAL A 126 2.41 -15.16 9.41
N ALA A 127 3.55 -14.85 10.02
CA ALA A 127 4.02 -15.53 11.24
C ALA A 127 3.05 -15.33 12.42
N HIS A 128 2.51 -14.11 12.59
CA HIS A 128 1.53 -13.79 13.62
C HIS A 128 0.21 -14.55 13.42
N SER A 129 -0.20 -14.69 12.15
CA SER A 129 -1.35 -15.50 11.76
C SER A 129 -1.11 -16.99 12.07
N ALA A 130 0.01 -17.56 11.64
CA ALA A 130 0.37 -18.96 11.90
C ALA A 130 0.46 -19.27 13.40
N LYS A 131 1.07 -18.38 14.19
CA LYS A 131 1.12 -18.51 15.67
C LYS A 131 -0.27 -18.54 16.28
N SER A 132 -1.16 -17.63 15.86
CA SER A 132 -2.53 -17.58 16.38
C SER A 132 -3.31 -18.83 15.99
N LEU A 133 -3.15 -19.34 14.76
CA LEU A 133 -3.77 -20.59 14.32
C LEU A 133 -3.32 -21.77 15.18
N ALA A 134 -2.02 -21.89 15.43
CA ALA A 134 -1.47 -22.96 16.27
C ALA A 134 -2.06 -22.92 17.68
N ALA A 135 -2.18 -21.72 18.28
CA ALA A 135 -2.80 -21.56 19.59
C ALA A 135 -4.28 -21.98 19.57
N ILE A 136 -5.05 -21.52 18.58
CA ILE A 136 -6.47 -21.86 18.42
C ILE A 136 -6.69 -23.37 18.27
N LEU A 137 -5.87 -24.03 17.45
CA LEU A 137 -5.98 -25.48 17.20
C LEU A 137 -5.53 -26.30 18.42
N SER A 138 -4.52 -25.82 19.17
CA SER A 138 -4.03 -26.52 20.37
C SER A 138 -5.09 -26.70 21.46
N GLU A 139 -6.04 -25.77 21.58
CA GLU A 139 -7.18 -25.87 22.51
C GLU A 139 -8.44 -26.44 21.83
N SER A 140 -8.30 -27.10 20.68
CA SER A 140 -9.45 -27.63 19.91
C SER A 140 -10.51 -26.57 19.59
N GLN A 141 -10.07 -25.31 19.39
CA GLN A 141 -10.92 -24.14 19.13
C GLN A 141 -11.96 -23.87 20.23
N LYS A 142 -11.68 -24.29 21.46
CA LYS A 142 -12.50 -24.10 22.64
C LYS A 142 -11.70 -23.36 23.70
N GLY A 143 -12.38 -22.79 24.68
CA GLY A 143 -11.72 -22.08 25.77
C GLY A 143 -11.50 -20.60 25.51
N PHE A 144 -11.09 -19.91 26.57
CA PHE A 144 -10.93 -18.46 26.58
C PHE A 144 -9.75 -18.03 25.71
N VAL A 145 -8.61 -18.73 25.78
CA VAL A 145 -7.38 -18.32 25.07
C VAL A 145 -7.55 -18.49 23.57
N ALA A 146 -8.09 -19.62 23.09
CA ALA A 146 -8.39 -19.78 21.66
C ALA A 146 -9.37 -18.73 21.13
N LYS A 147 -10.48 -18.45 21.84
CA LYS A 147 -11.44 -17.42 21.44
C LYS A 147 -10.79 -16.02 21.44
N ALA A 148 -9.99 -15.71 22.46
CA ALA A 148 -9.28 -14.44 22.56
C ALA A 148 -8.23 -14.27 21.46
N ASP A 149 -7.43 -15.30 21.16
CA ASP A 149 -6.44 -15.23 20.09
C ASP A 149 -7.09 -15.08 18.71
N PHE A 150 -8.23 -15.73 18.49
CA PHE A 150 -9.03 -15.55 17.27
C PHE A 150 -9.61 -14.13 17.15
N GLN A 151 -10.20 -13.60 18.22
CA GLN A 151 -10.69 -12.22 18.23
C GLN A 151 -9.55 -11.21 18.01
N ARG A 152 -8.40 -11.41 18.65
CA ARG A 152 -7.23 -10.56 18.48
C ARG A 152 -6.80 -10.47 17.03
N ILE A 153 -6.63 -11.62 16.38
CA ILE A 153 -6.11 -11.67 15.02
C ILE A 153 -7.11 -11.07 14.02
N LEU A 154 -8.42 -11.21 14.28
CA LEU A 154 -9.46 -10.53 13.49
C LEU A 154 -9.45 -9.02 13.66
N ILE A 155 -9.33 -8.52 14.90
CA ILE A 155 -9.23 -7.08 15.18
C ILE A 155 -8.00 -6.51 14.49
N TYR A 156 -6.84 -7.14 14.70
CA TYR A 156 -5.58 -6.72 14.09
C TYR A 156 -5.67 -6.76 12.56
N GLY A 157 -6.13 -7.89 12.00
CA GLY A 157 -6.31 -8.06 10.57
C GLY A 157 -7.25 -7.03 9.95
N THR A 158 -8.28 -6.60 10.68
CA THR A 158 -9.21 -5.56 10.22
C THR A 158 -8.52 -4.22 10.04
N PHE A 159 -7.74 -3.77 11.03
CA PHE A 159 -6.99 -2.52 10.92
C PHE A 159 -5.99 -2.56 9.76
N GLU A 160 -5.25 -3.67 9.65
CA GLU A 160 -4.33 -3.92 8.54
C GLU A 160 -5.03 -3.81 7.18
N MET A 161 -6.17 -4.50 6.99
CA MET A 161 -6.90 -4.45 5.73
C MET A 161 -7.35 -3.03 5.38
N ILE A 162 -7.85 -2.26 6.35
CA ILE A 162 -8.27 -0.87 6.12
C ILE A 162 -7.08 -0.02 5.66
N PHE A 163 -5.95 -0.07 6.35
CA PHE A 163 -4.78 0.76 5.99
C PHE A 163 -4.18 0.36 4.66
N GLU A 164 -4.07 -0.95 4.42
CA GLU A 164 -3.51 -1.42 3.16
C GLU A 164 -4.42 -1.12 1.98
N ILE A 165 -5.74 -1.19 2.13
CA ILE A 165 -6.69 -0.74 1.10
C ILE A 165 -6.44 0.73 0.74
N MET A 166 -6.24 1.60 1.74
CA MET A 166 -5.95 3.02 1.50
C MET A 166 -4.61 3.23 0.79
N LEU A 167 -3.57 2.48 1.18
CA LEU A 167 -2.24 2.53 0.55
C LEU A 167 -2.29 2.03 -0.90
N HIS A 168 -2.94 0.89 -1.14
CA HIS A 168 -3.14 0.31 -2.47
C HIS A 168 -3.92 1.26 -3.37
N ASN A 169 -5.03 1.81 -2.87
CA ASN A 169 -5.82 2.77 -3.61
C ASN A 169 -5.00 4.02 -3.96
N SER A 170 -4.21 4.56 -3.03
CA SER A 170 -3.34 5.73 -3.32
C SER A 170 -2.33 5.45 -4.44
N ARG A 171 -1.76 4.24 -4.49
CA ARG A 171 -0.85 3.80 -5.55
C ARG A 171 -1.54 3.64 -6.89
N ILE A 172 -2.74 3.09 -6.92
CA ILE A 172 -3.55 2.99 -8.13
C ILE A 172 -3.91 4.39 -8.66
N MET A 173 -4.36 5.28 -7.76
CA MET A 173 -4.67 6.67 -8.12
C MET A 173 -3.45 7.42 -8.64
N TYR A 174 -2.26 7.19 -8.06
CA TYR A 174 -1.00 7.75 -8.54
C TYR A 174 -0.74 7.41 -10.01
N GLN A 175 -0.90 6.14 -10.39
CA GLN A 175 -0.71 5.70 -11.78
C GLN A 175 -1.77 6.30 -12.70
N ARG A 176 -3.05 6.28 -12.28
CA ARG A 176 -4.16 6.76 -13.11
C ARG A 176 -4.19 8.27 -13.31
N TYR A 177 -3.75 9.04 -12.31
CA TYR A 177 -3.87 10.49 -12.29
C TYR A 177 -2.51 11.21 -12.18
N ARG A 178 -1.43 10.61 -12.71
CA ARG A 178 -0.06 11.16 -12.66
C ARG A 178 0.04 12.60 -13.17
N GLN A 179 -0.79 12.96 -14.15
CA GLN A 179 -0.87 14.29 -14.75
C GLN A 179 -1.59 15.35 -13.90
N ARG A 180 -2.11 14.97 -12.72
CA ARG A 180 -2.85 15.85 -11.81
C ARG A 180 -2.20 15.86 -10.43
N PRO A 181 -0.97 16.39 -10.28
CA PRO A 181 -0.23 16.33 -9.02
C PRO A 181 -0.99 16.99 -7.87
N ALA A 182 -1.71 18.10 -8.10
CA ALA A 182 -2.54 18.75 -7.07
C ALA A 182 -3.63 17.84 -6.48
N PHE A 183 -4.23 16.95 -7.27
CA PHE A 183 -5.18 15.94 -6.78
C PHE A 183 -4.44 14.87 -5.97
N LEU A 184 -3.31 14.38 -6.48
CA LEU A 184 -2.51 13.36 -5.81
C LEU A 184 -1.93 13.82 -4.47
N VAL A 185 -1.57 15.10 -4.32
CA VAL A 185 -1.18 15.68 -3.02
C VAL A 185 -2.27 15.45 -1.98
N LYS A 186 -3.54 15.70 -2.33
CA LYS A 186 -4.68 15.49 -1.41
C LYS A 186 -4.83 14.01 -1.05
N VAL A 187 -4.77 13.12 -2.06
CA VAL A 187 -4.88 11.68 -1.86
C VAL A 187 -3.79 11.18 -0.90
N PHE A 188 -2.52 11.45 -1.18
CA PHE A 188 -1.43 10.96 -0.34
C PHE A 188 -1.39 11.59 1.06
N ARG A 189 -1.80 12.87 1.21
CA ARG A 189 -1.93 13.48 2.55
C ARG A 189 -3.03 12.82 3.36
N ILE A 190 -4.21 12.62 2.77
CA ILE A 190 -5.32 11.96 3.45
C ILE A 190 -4.91 10.53 3.84
N THR A 191 -4.31 9.78 2.91
CA THR A 191 -3.78 8.43 3.20
C THR A 191 -2.76 8.45 4.33
N ALA A 192 -1.78 9.38 4.32
CA ALA A 192 -0.78 9.47 5.38
C ALA A 192 -1.40 9.78 6.74
N ILE A 193 -2.31 10.75 6.81
CA ILE A 193 -3.02 11.11 8.06
C ILE A 193 -3.84 9.93 8.56
N ALA A 194 -4.59 9.28 7.67
CA ALA A 194 -5.42 8.13 8.03
C ALA A 194 -4.58 6.94 8.53
N VAL A 195 -3.42 6.67 7.93
CA VAL A 195 -2.49 5.66 8.41
C VAL A 195 -1.96 6.03 9.80
N PHE A 196 -1.52 7.26 10.05
CA PHE A 196 -1.01 7.64 11.38
C PHE A 196 -2.09 7.60 12.47
N VAL A 197 -3.26 8.20 12.21
CA VAL A 197 -4.38 8.21 13.16
C VAL A 197 -4.87 6.77 13.39
N GLY A 198 -4.98 6.01 12.32
CA GLY A 198 -5.39 4.63 12.35
C GLY A 198 -4.44 3.75 13.15
N THR A 199 -3.13 3.82 12.90
CA THR A 199 -2.11 3.13 13.70
C THR A 199 -2.25 3.48 15.17
N PHE A 200 -2.44 4.75 15.53
CA PHE A 200 -2.62 5.14 16.93
C PHE A 200 -3.87 4.51 17.58
N ILE A 201 -5.00 4.50 16.86
CA ILE A 201 -6.25 3.86 17.33
C ILE A 201 -6.05 2.35 17.49
N GLU A 202 -5.39 1.70 16.53
CA GLU A 202 -5.06 0.29 16.58
C GLU A 202 -4.20 -0.03 17.81
N GLN A 203 -3.11 0.73 18.05
CA GLN A 203 -2.25 0.51 19.21
C GLN A 203 -3.04 0.58 20.51
N PHE A 204 -3.95 1.56 20.63
CA PHE A 204 -4.80 1.67 21.80
C PHE A 204 -5.73 0.46 21.96
N ALA A 205 -6.40 0.03 20.88
CA ALA A 205 -7.29 -1.13 20.90
C ALA A 205 -6.54 -2.43 21.25
N VAL A 206 -5.36 -2.64 20.67
CA VAL A 206 -4.53 -3.83 20.89
C VAL A 206 -3.98 -3.85 22.32
N VAL A 207 -3.47 -2.74 22.84
CA VAL A 207 -2.99 -2.66 24.23
C VAL A 207 -4.14 -2.90 25.21
N ALA A 208 -5.31 -2.29 24.99
CA ALA A 208 -6.50 -2.54 25.80
C ALA A 208 -6.90 -4.02 25.77
N PHE A 209 -6.77 -4.68 24.61
CA PHE A 209 -6.99 -6.12 24.47
C PHE A 209 -5.94 -6.93 25.26
N TYR A 210 -4.65 -6.57 25.16
CA TYR A 210 -3.55 -7.25 25.86
C TYR A 210 -3.74 -7.23 27.37
N VAL A 211 -4.12 -6.08 27.95
CA VAL A 211 -4.36 -5.97 29.40
C VAL A 211 -5.40 -6.98 29.87
N ARG A 212 -6.46 -7.23 29.09
CA ARG A 212 -7.53 -8.16 29.46
C ARG A 212 -7.10 -9.63 29.43
N ILE A 213 -6.21 -10.00 28.51
CA ILE A 213 -5.83 -11.40 28.29
C ILE A 213 -4.47 -11.76 28.90
N TRP A 214 -3.71 -10.76 29.36
CA TRP A 214 -2.34 -10.93 29.83
C TRP A 214 -2.21 -12.00 30.90
N ALA A 215 -3.14 -12.07 31.86
CA ALA A 215 -3.11 -13.06 32.93
C ALA A 215 -3.14 -14.51 32.41
N HIS A 216 -3.84 -14.73 31.30
CA HIS A 216 -4.07 -16.05 30.72
C HIS A 216 -3.01 -16.46 29.68
N TRP A 217 -2.18 -15.53 29.23
CA TRP A 217 -1.18 -15.84 28.23
C TRP A 217 0.03 -16.61 28.79
N PRO A 218 0.49 -17.65 28.05
CA PRO A 218 1.75 -18.29 28.36
C PRO A 218 2.91 -17.31 28.14
N LEU A 219 4.03 -17.55 28.84
CA LEU A 219 5.19 -16.65 28.85
C LEU A 219 5.71 -16.33 27.44
N HIS A 220 5.79 -17.33 26.55
CA HIS A 220 6.24 -17.13 25.18
C HIS A 220 5.35 -16.13 24.41
N SER A 221 4.03 -16.16 24.62
CA SER A 221 3.09 -15.24 23.95
C SER A 221 3.15 -13.82 24.51
N LYS A 222 3.50 -13.68 25.80
CA LYS A 222 3.77 -12.38 26.46
C LYS A 222 5.01 -11.68 25.92
N ILE A 223 5.96 -12.43 25.37
CA ILE A 223 7.21 -11.89 24.79
C ILE A 223 7.07 -11.73 23.28
N ALA A 224 6.69 -12.80 22.57
CA ALA A 224 6.67 -12.81 21.11
C ALA A 224 5.61 -11.85 20.55
N THR A 225 4.42 -11.80 21.15
CA THR A 225 3.35 -10.96 20.59
C THR A 225 3.69 -9.46 20.63
N PRO A 226 4.10 -8.87 21.77
CA PRO A 226 4.42 -7.44 21.79
C PRO A 226 5.59 -7.09 20.87
N LEU A 227 6.59 -7.97 20.73
CA LEU A 227 7.70 -7.76 19.79
C LEU A 227 7.24 -7.75 18.34
N LEU A 228 6.45 -8.74 17.92
CA LEU A 228 5.89 -8.79 16.56
C LEU A 228 5.02 -7.56 16.29
N HIS A 229 4.20 -7.16 17.27
CA HIS A 229 3.35 -5.98 17.15
C HIS A 229 4.17 -4.70 17.00
N ALA A 230 5.22 -4.50 17.80
CA ALA A 230 6.11 -3.33 17.67
C ALA A 230 6.75 -3.23 16.28
N CYS A 231 7.17 -4.35 15.69
CA CYS A 231 7.70 -4.37 14.33
C CYS A 231 6.65 -3.94 13.29
N LEU A 232 5.41 -4.41 13.43
CA LEU A 232 4.30 -4.04 12.55
C LEU A 232 3.98 -2.54 12.67
N THR A 233 3.93 -2.02 13.90
CA THR A 233 3.74 -0.58 14.16
C THR A 233 4.82 0.28 13.49
N VAL A 234 6.08 -0.15 13.55
CA VAL A 234 7.18 0.53 12.85
C VAL A 234 6.97 0.51 11.32
N ALA A 235 6.55 -0.61 10.76
CA ALA A 235 6.27 -0.73 9.33
C ALA A 235 5.09 0.16 8.88
N GLN A 236 4.03 0.26 9.68
CA GLN A 236 2.89 1.14 9.42
C GLN A 236 3.30 2.63 9.49
N ILE A 237 4.01 3.04 10.54
CA ILE A 237 4.53 4.42 10.68
C ILE A 237 5.44 4.76 9.49
N HIS A 238 6.29 3.81 9.07
CA HIS A 238 7.13 4.00 7.89
C HIS A 238 6.28 4.25 6.63
N SER A 239 5.21 3.48 6.43
CA SER A 239 4.30 3.63 5.28
C SER A 239 3.59 4.99 5.26
N GLY A 240 3.10 5.46 6.42
CA GLY A 240 2.54 6.79 6.57
C GLY A 240 3.55 7.89 6.23
N ARG A 241 4.79 7.76 6.71
CA ARG A 241 5.89 8.70 6.40
C ARG A 241 6.24 8.73 4.92
N VAL A 242 6.26 7.57 4.24
CA VAL A 242 6.49 7.50 2.78
C VAL A 242 5.38 8.23 2.02
N CYS A 243 4.12 8.03 2.38
CA CYS A 243 3.00 8.74 1.76
C CYS A 243 3.11 10.26 1.95
N TRP A 244 3.49 10.69 3.16
CA TRP A 244 3.72 12.11 3.44
C TRP A 244 4.82 12.72 2.56
N LYS A 245 5.97 12.04 2.43
CA LYS A 245 7.06 12.48 1.56
C LYS A 245 6.65 12.54 0.08
N VAL A 246 5.88 11.57 -0.40
CA VAL A 246 5.33 11.59 -1.77
C VAL A 246 4.42 12.79 -1.96
N ALA A 247 3.56 13.11 -0.98
CA ALA A 247 2.70 14.29 -1.06
C ALA A 247 3.49 15.61 -1.05
N GLN A 248 4.62 15.70 -0.36
CA GLN A 248 5.49 16.88 -0.38
C GLN A 248 6.10 17.09 -1.77
N ARG A 249 6.64 16.04 -2.39
CA ARG A 249 7.20 16.11 -3.75
C ARG A 249 6.15 16.50 -4.79
N LEU A 250 4.96 15.89 -4.72
CA LEU A 250 3.85 16.24 -5.62
C LEU A 250 3.36 17.69 -5.43
N MET A 251 3.56 18.27 -4.24
CA MET A 251 3.22 19.67 -4.00
C MET A 251 4.20 20.60 -4.71
N GLU A 252 5.48 20.26 -4.75
CA GLU A 252 6.50 20.98 -5.53
C GLU A 252 6.17 20.90 -7.02
N GLU A 253 5.95 19.68 -7.53
CA GLU A 253 5.55 19.48 -8.94
C GLU A 253 4.27 20.27 -9.31
N ALA A 254 3.28 20.32 -8.43
CA ALA A 254 2.05 21.08 -8.67
C ALA A 254 2.29 22.60 -8.70
N LYS A 255 3.25 23.11 -7.93
CA LYS A 255 3.64 24.53 -7.97
C LYS A 255 4.37 24.85 -9.27
N ASP A 256 5.25 23.97 -9.71
CA ASP A 256 6.01 24.15 -10.95
C ASP A 256 5.10 24.14 -12.16
N GLN A 257 4.16 23.18 -12.25
CA GLN A 257 3.15 23.17 -13.32
C GLN A 257 2.30 24.44 -13.36
N LYS A 258 1.94 24.97 -12.19
CA LYS A 258 1.18 26.22 -12.11
C LYS A 258 2.01 27.40 -12.61
N ARG A 259 3.30 27.46 -12.27
CA ARG A 259 4.23 28.50 -12.72
C ARG A 259 4.42 28.44 -14.24
N GLU A 260 4.63 27.25 -14.79
CA GLU A 260 4.76 27.05 -16.25
C GLU A 260 3.51 27.51 -16.99
N GLU A 261 2.32 27.20 -16.48
CA GLU A 261 1.06 27.64 -17.08
C GLU A 261 0.89 29.17 -17.01
N GLU A 262 1.25 29.79 -15.88
CA GLU A 262 1.24 31.25 -15.74
C GLU A 262 2.20 31.94 -16.73
N LEU A 263 3.39 31.38 -16.94
CA LEU A 263 4.35 31.86 -17.94
C LEU A 263 3.81 31.72 -19.36
N ARG A 264 3.22 30.56 -19.69
CA ARG A 264 2.63 30.29 -21.01
C ARG A 264 1.47 31.25 -21.33
N ILE A 265 0.64 31.57 -20.34
CA ILE A 265 -0.45 32.55 -20.48
C ILE A 265 0.13 33.96 -20.68
N ALA A 266 1.19 34.32 -19.96
CA ALA A 266 1.83 35.62 -20.09
C ALA A 266 2.47 35.82 -21.48
N GLU A 267 3.12 34.79 -22.02
CA GLU A 267 3.68 34.77 -23.38
C GLU A 267 2.60 34.86 -24.46
N ALA A 268 1.48 34.13 -24.29
CA ALA A 268 0.35 34.17 -25.22
C ALA A 268 -0.43 35.51 -25.18
N GLY A 269 -0.31 36.27 -24.10
CA GLY A 269 -1.03 37.53 -23.86
C GLY A 269 -0.44 38.77 -24.54
N GLY A 270 0.73 38.69 -25.19
CA GLY A 270 1.42 39.81 -25.84
C GLY A 270 2.06 40.82 -24.88
N ASP A 271 3.08 41.55 -25.36
CA ASP A 271 4.05 42.39 -24.60
C ASP A 271 3.49 43.23 -23.45
N ASN A 272 2.26 43.74 -23.56
CA ASN A 272 1.66 44.60 -22.53
C ASN A 272 1.27 43.87 -21.22
N GLN A 273 1.15 42.53 -21.22
CA GLN A 273 0.91 41.76 -19.98
C GLN A 273 2.20 41.26 -19.31
N LEU A 274 3.27 41.05 -20.07
CA LEU A 274 4.55 40.54 -19.56
C LEU A 274 5.18 41.52 -18.55
N ASP A 275 5.20 42.82 -18.87
CA ASP A 275 5.71 43.88 -17.99
C ASP A 275 4.92 44.00 -16.68
N LYS A 276 3.59 43.85 -16.76
CA LYS A 276 2.70 43.89 -15.60
C LYS A 276 2.90 42.67 -14.69
N TRP A 277 3.35 41.55 -15.26
CA TRP A 277 3.61 40.31 -14.56
C TRP A 277 4.99 40.29 -13.90
N VAL A 278 6.04 40.73 -14.62
CA VAL A 278 7.41 40.92 -14.07
C VAL A 278 7.38 41.86 -12.87
N SER A 279 6.58 42.93 -12.91
CA SER A 279 6.35 43.86 -11.80
C SER A 279 5.70 43.21 -10.57
N ARG A 280 4.77 42.25 -10.76
CA ARG A 280 4.10 41.53 -9.67
C ARG A 280 4.98 40.46 -9.03
N ILE A 281 5.79 39.77 -9.83
CA ILE A 281 6.79 38.85 -9.29
C ILE A 281 7.79 39.60 -8.42
N SER A 282 8.40 40.68 -8.92
CA SER A 282 9.44 41.40 -8.15
C SER A 282 8.92 41.94 -6.81
N THR A 283 7.63 42.28 -6.70
CA THR A 283 7.01 42.73 -5.45
C THR A 283 6.63 41.61 -4.48
N VAL A 284 6.27 40.42 -4.97
CA VAL A 284 6.00 39.26 -4.09
C VAL A 284 7.30 38.66 -3.56
N TYR A 285 8.35 38.59 -4.39
CA TYR A 285 9.65 38.04 -3.99
C TYR A 285 10.53 39.03 -3.21
N ALA A 286 10.17 40.32 -3.13
CA ALA A 286 10.82 41.28 -2.25
C ALA A 286 10.30 41.24 -0.80
N LYS A 287 9.24 40.48 -0.52
CA LYS A 287 8.57 40.45 0.80
C LYS A 287 8.63 39.12 1.55
N ASP A 288 8.98 38.03 0.89
CA ASP A 288 9.21 36.76 1.56
C ASP A 288 10.70 36.59 1.81
N ASP A 289 11.10 36.74 3.08
CA ASP A 289 12.30 36.10 3.60
C ASP A 289 12.26 34.64 3.15
N ALA A 290 13.09 34.31 2.15
CA ALA A 290 13.26 32.94 1.70
C ALA A 290 13.46 32.07 2.96
N PRO A 291 12.66 31.00 3.16
CA PRO A 291 12.84 30.18 4.34
C PRO A 291 14.27 29.67 4.31
N LYS A 292 15.07 30.13 5.28
CA LYS A 292 16.39 29.57 5.60
C LYS A 292 16.17 28.14 6.09
N TYR A 293 15.93 27.22 5.17
CA TYR A 293 16.17 25.81 5.44
C TYR A 293 17.69 25.66 5.46
N ALA A 294 18.18 25.41 6.67
CA ALA A 294 19.57 25.17 6.98
C ALA A 294 20.17 24.19 5.97
N LYS A 295 21.29 24.60 5.38
CA LYS A 295 22.05 23.86 4.39
C LYS A 295 22.89 22.73 5.04
N ASP A 296 22.74 22.52 6.34
CA ASP A 296 23.72 21.79 7.17
C ASP A 296 23.22 20.44 7.73
N ASP A 297 22.06 19.93 7.30
CA ASP A 297 21.59 18.57 7.67
C ASP A 297 21.35 17.64 6.46
N LEU A 298 21.91 17.97 5.29
CA LEU A 298 21.81 17.17 4.06
C LEU A 298 23.12 16.51 3.63
N ASP A 299 24.08 16.34 4.54
CA ASP A 299 25.11 15.31 4.41
C ASP A 299 24.55 13.94 4.85
N TYR A 300 23.45 13.53 4.20
CA TYR A 300 23.13 12.11 4.09
C TYR A 300 23.75 11.62 2.79
N PRO A 301 24.74 10.71 2.84
CA PRO A 301 25.48 10.35 1.66
C PRO A 301 24.52 9.75 0.63
N ALA A 302 24.66 10.18 -0.62
CA ALA A 302 23.92 9.66 -1.77
C ALA A 302 24.02 8.12 -1.90
N SER A 303 24.95 7.49 -1.18
CA SER A 303 25.10 6.03 -1.05
C SER A 303 23.99 5.33 -0.24
N VAL A 304 23.17 6.04 0.54
CA VAL A 304 21.99 5.43 1.21
C VAL A 304 20.87 5.17 0.19
N TYR A 305 20.82 5.90 -0.92
CA TYR A 305 19.83 5.69 -1.98
C TYR A 305 20.35 4.86 -3.17
N ALA A 306 21.66 4.62 -3.24
CA ALA A 306 22.24 3.65 -4.18
C ALA A 306 22.04 2.19 -3.72
N ASN A 307 21.80 1.95 -2.42
CA ASN A 307 21.64 0.60 -1.87
C ASN A 307 20.21 0.27 -1.42
N ASP A 308 19.28 1.23 -1.42
CA ASP A 308 17.88 0.95 -1.17
C ASP A 308 17.13 0.79 -2.49
N ARG A 309 16.74 -0.45 -2.77
CA ARG A 309 15.95 -0.91 -3.93
C ARG A 309 14.52 -0.34 -3.96
N TYR A 310 14.37 0.97 -3.84
CA TYR A 310 13.17 1.72 -4.23
C TYR A 310 13.31 2.22 -5.67
N SER A 311 13.67 1.32 -6.58
CA SER A 311 13.43 1.52 -8.01
C SER A 311 11.95 1.26 -8.30
N VAL A 312 11.12 2.27 -8.02
CA VAL A 312 10.24 2.67 -9.11
C VAL A 312 11.20 3.39 -10.05
N ALA A 313 11.65 2.70 -11.09
CA ALA A 313 12.32 3.37 -12.19
C ALA A 313 11.28 4.37 -12.73
N TYR A 314 11.39 5.63 -12.31
CA TYR A 314 10.65 6.70 -12.94
C TYR A 314 11.38 6.96 -14.26
N PRO A 315 10.69 6.93 -15.42
CA PRO A 315 11.28 7.41 -16.64
C PRO A 315 11.45 8.92 -16.50
N THR A 316 12.60 9.34 -15.99
CA THR A 316 13.13 10.69 -16.18
C THR A 316 13.98 10.63 -17.43
N GLU A 317 13.38 10.96 -18.58
CA GLU A 317 13.99 11.73 -19.67
C GLU A 317 13.06 11.71 -20.90
N ARG A 318 12.46 12.87 -21.20
CA ARG A 318 12.23 13.25 -22.59
C ARG A 318 13.62 13.43 -23.20
N ALA A 319 14.11 12.43 -23.90
CA ALA A 319 15.20 12.62 -24.83
C ALA A 319 14.71 13.61 -25.90
N GLY A 320 15.18 14.85 -25.80
CA GLY A 320 15.07 15.83 -26.86
C GLY A 320 15.71 15.24 -28.11
N SER A 321 14.94 15.11 -29.17
CA SER A 321 15.44 14.72 -30.48
C SER A 321 16.27 15.86 -31.06
N SER A 322 17.56 15.90 -30.72
CA SER A 322 18.57 16.57 -31.50
C SER A 322 19.44 15.50 -32.16
N LEU A 323 19.04 15.03 -33.34
CA LEU A 323 19.94 14.38 -34.27
C LEU A 323 19.83 15.07 -35.62
N SER A 324 20.63 16.14 -35.68
CA SER A 324 21.51 16.52 -36.77
C SER A 324 21.52 15.61 -37.99
N ALA A 325 21.44 16.28 -39.13
CA ALA A 325 21.95 15.86 -40.42
C ALA A 325 23.33 15.18 -40.30
N ASP A 326 23.51 14.11 -41.08
CA ASP A 326 24.71 13.75 -41.85
C ASP A 326 24.82 12.22 -41.97
N ALA A 327 24.23 11.70 -43.04
CA ALA A 327 24.58 10.38 -43.57
C ALA A 327 24.54 10.44 -45.10
N GLU A 328 25.47 11.23 -45.65
CA GLU A 328 25.84 11.21 -47.04
C GLU A 328 26.87 10.09 -47.28
N LYS A 329 26.64 9.28 -48.32
CA LYS A 329 27.62 8.45 -49.06
C LYS A 329 28.34 7.32 -48.29
N ARG A 330 28.02 6.07 -48.69
CA ARG A 330 28.91 5.20 -49.50
C ARG A 330 28.27 3.81 -49.70
N ALA A 331 27.89 3.52 -50.93
CA ALA A 331 27.81 2.16 -51.45
C ALA A 331 29.19 1.76 -52.00
N PRO A 332 29.62 0.49 -51.90
CA PRO A 332 30.63 -0.05 -52.79
C PRO A 332 30.00 -0.94 -53.87
N PRO A 333 30.64 -1.05 -55.05
CA PRO A 333 30.19 -1.89 -56.16
C PRO A 333 30.78 -3.30 -56.08
N GLY A 334 30.11 -4.27 -56.73
CA GLY A 334 30.64 -5.60 -57.02
C GLY A 334 29.80 -6.72 -56.45
#